data_AF-A0AAV0WZQ0-F1
#
_entry.id   AF-A0AAV0WZQ0-F1
#
_cell.length_a   1.000
_cell.length_b   1.000
_cell.length_c   1.000
_cell.angle_alpha   90.00
_cell.angle_beta   90.00
_cell.angle_gamma   90.00
#
_symmetry.space_group_name_H-M   'P 1'
#
loop_
_entity.id
_entity.type
_entity.pdbx_description
1 polymer ?
#
loop_
_entity_poly.entity_id
_entity_poly.type
_entity_poly.pdbx_seq_one_letter_code
_entity_poly.pdbx_strand_id
1 'polypeptide(L)'
;MAKVLNLNLWKFVPQFETISDGASKENNLDKRLNTMVEEWKDLNFTILDYKDSGTYILSGIDDVQLLLDDHILKTATMKSSPYVKPFENKCLMQWIR
;
A
#
# COMPACT_ATOMS: atom_id res chain seq x y z
N MET A 1 34.74 -0.60 -14.92
CA MET A 1 33.83 -0.54 -16.09
C MET A 1 34.19 -1.52 -17.22
N ALA A 2 35.40 -2.08 -17.31
CA ALA A 2 35.80 -2.97 -18.42
C ALA A 2 35.27 -4.43 -18.37
N LYS A 3 34.84 -4.94 -17.21
CA LYS A 3 34.31 -6.32 -17.09
C LYS A 3 32.90 -6.51 -17.64
N VAL A 4 32.12 -5.43 -17.71
CA VAL A 4 30.71 -5.46 -18.17
C VAL A 4 30.64 -5.51 -19.70
N LEU A 5 31.60 -4.88 -20.40
CA LEU A 5 31.62 -4.81 -21.87
C LEU A 5 31.85 -6.18 -22.57
N ASN A 6 32.50 -7.15 -21.91
CA ASN A 6 32.82 -8.46 -22.52
C ASN A 6 31.68 -9.50 -22.45
N LEU A 7 30.53 -9.17 -21.84
CA LEU A 7 29.46 -10.13 -21.55
C LEU A 7 28.38 -10.25 -22.64
N ASN A 8 28.56 -9.64 -23.82
CA ASN A 8 27.56 -9.70 -24.90
C ASN A 8 26.15 -9.28 -24.43
N LEU A 9 26.10 -8.30 -23.52
CA LEU A 9 24.90 -7.88 -22.79
C LEU A 9 23.78 -7.36 -23.68
N TRP A 10 24.09 -6.95 -24.91
CA TRP A 10 23.12 -6.49 -25.92
C TRP A 10 21.95 -7.46 -26.13
N LYS A 11 22.20 -8.78 -26.06
CA LYS A 11 21.15 -9.81 -26.18
C LYS A 11 20.28 -9.95 -24.93
N PHE A 12 20.79 -9.50 -23.78
CA PHE A 12 20.12 -9.56 -22.49
C PHE A 12 19.46 -8.24 -22.09
N VAL A 13 19.74 -7.13 -22.80
CA VAL A 13 19.10 -5.82 -22.60
C VAL A 13 17.56 -5.93 -22.49
N PRO A 14 16.85 -6.66 -23.39
CA PRO A 14 15.39 -6.79 -23.28
C PRO A 14 14.94 -7.51 -22.00
N GLN A 15 15.75 -8.46 -21.52
CA GLN A 15 15.48 -9.19 -20.27
C GLN A 15 15.73 -8.29 -19.06
N PHE A 16 16.80 -7.49 -19.07
CA PHE A 16 17.07 -6.50 -18.03
C PHE A 16 16.00 -5.42 -17.96
N GLU A 17 15.49 -4.93 -19.09
CA GLU A 17 14.38 -3.98 -19.13
C GLU A 17 13.12 -4.59 -18.53
N THR A 18 12.79 -5.83 -18.88
CA THR A 18 11.61 -6.53 -18.34
C THR A 18 11.70 -6.71 -16.82
N ILE A 19 12.87 -7.14 -16.33
CA ILE A 19 13.11 -7.33 -14.89
C ILE A 19 13.11 -5.98 -14.15
N SER A 20 13.73 -4.95 -14.73
CA SER A 20 13.79 -3.61 -14.16
C SER A 20 12.41 -2.96 -14.08
N ASP A 21 11.57 -3.14 -15.11
CA ASP A 21 10.20 -2.65 -15.13
C ASP A 21 9.34 -3.38 -14.09
N GLY A 22 9.47 -4.70 -14.00
CA GLY A 22 8.83 -5.50 -12.94
C GLY A 22 9.21 -5.03 -11.54
N ALA A 23 10.51 -4.91 -11.26
CA ALA A 23 11.03 -4.45 -9.97
C ALA A 23 10.58 -3.02 -9.64
N SER A 24 10.50 -2.14 -10.64
CA SER A 24 10.02 -0.76 -10.45
C SER A 24 8.55 -0.73 -10.07
N LYS A 25 7.72 -1.55 -10.72
CA LYS A 25 6.29 -1.66 -10.42
C LYS A 25 6.03 -2.29 -9.05
N GLU A 26 6.79 -3.32 -8.67
CA GLU A 26 6.74 -3.92 -7.33
C GLU A 26 7.14 -2.93 -6.24
N ASN A 27 8.24 -2.20 -6.43
CA ASN A 27 8.68 -1.17 -5.48
C ASN A 27 7.64 -0.04 -5.32
N ASN A 28 7.02 0.38 -6.43
CA ASN A 28 5.94 1.37 -6.35
C ASN A 28 4.73 0.84 -5.58
N LEU A 29 4.41 -0.45 -5.70
CA LEU A 29 3.33 -1.08 -4.96
C LEU A 29 3.65 -1.16 -3.47
N ASP A 30 4.86 -1.58 -3.10
CA ASP A 30 5.31 -1.63 -1.69
C ASP A 30 5.32 -0.24 -1.04
N LYS A 31 5.83 0.78 -1.74
CA LYS A 31 5.77 2.17 -1.27
C LYS A 31 4.35 2.62 -0.98
N ARG A 32 3.40 2.35 -1.90
CA ARG A 32 1.99 2.71 -1.71
C ARG A 32 1.38 2.01 -0.50
N LEU A 33 1.69 0.74 -0.29
CA LEU A 33 1.23 -0.01 0.89
C LEU A 33 1.79 0.58 2.19
N ASN A 34 3.08 0.91 2.23
CA ASN A 34 3.69 1.52 3.40
C ASN A 34 3.07 2.90 3.68
N THR A 35 2.85 3.72 2.66
CA THR A 35 2.15 5.01 2.81
C THR A 35 0.76 4.83 3.40
N MET A 36 -0.03 3.88 2.89
CA MET A 36 -1.34 3.58 3.48
C MET A 36 -1.21 3.25 4.96
N VAL A 37 -0.28 2.36 5.36
CA VAL A 37 -0.07 2.02 6.78
C VAL A 37 0.31 3.22 7.64
N GLU A 38 1.16 4.12 7.15
CA GLU A 38 1.54 5.33 7.89
C GLU A 38 0.35 6.29 8.08
N GLU A 39 -0.50 6.47 7.07
CA GLU A 39 -1.67 7.35 7.15
C GLU A 39 -2.66 6.93 8.25
N TRP A 40 -2.73 5.63 8.57
CA TRP A 40 -3.56 5.13 9.67
C TRP A 40 -2.97 5.34 11.06
N LYS A 41 -1.65 5.53 11.18
CA LYS A 41 -1.02 5.77 12.50
C LYS A 41 -1.34 7.15 13.05
N ASP A 42 -1.54 8.12 12.17
CA ASP A 42 -1.82 9.51 12.53
C ASP A 42 -3.31 9.75 12.85
N LEU A 43 -4.18 8.77 12.57
CA LEU A 43 -5.59 8.86 12.90
C LEU A 43 -5.84 8.71 14.40
N ASN A 44 -6.55 9.70 14.96
CA ASN A 44 -6.97 9.70 16.36
C ASN A 44 -8.48 9.87 16.45
N PHE A 45 -9.14 8.99 17.21
CA PHE A 45 -10.57 9.12 17.48
C PHE A 45 -10.81 10.19 18.54
N THR A 46 -11.69 11.14 18.24
CA THR A 46 -12.13 12.12 19.23
C THR A 46 -13.32 11.55 20.01
N ILE A 47 -13.13 11.41 21.31
CA ILE A 47 -14.14 10.89 22.23
C ILE A 47 -14.65 12.05 23.07
N LEU A 48 -15.97 12.21 23.13
CA LEU A 48 -16.65 13.21 23.93
C LEU A 48 -17.49 12.53 25.02
N ASP A 49 -17.50 13.11 26.22
CA ASP A 49 -18.36 12.65 27.30
C ASP A 49 -19.83 12.88 26.96
N TYR A 50 -20.66 11.86 27.13
CA TYR A 50 -22.10 11.98 26.94
C TYR A 50 -22.83 12.19 28.27
N LYS A 51 -23.06 13.47 28.58
CA LYS A 51 -23.79 13.90 29.78
C LYS A 51 -23.16 13.31 31.06
N ASP A 52 -23.92 13.27 32.17
CA ASP A 52 -23.53 12.59 33.41
C ASP A 52 -23.81 11.07 33.40
N SER A 53 -23.96 10.45 32.22
CA SER A 53 -24.36 9.04 32.12
C SER A 53 -23.20 8.04 32.29
N GLY A 54 -21.96 8.53 32.29
CA GLY A 54 -20.75 7.70 32.28
C GLY A 54 -20.48 7.01 30.94
N THR A 55 -21.09 7.47 29.85
CA THR A 55 -20.88 6.95 28.49
C THR A 55 -20.19 7.98 27.60
N TYR A 56 -19.58 7.51 26.52
CA TYR A 56 -18.79 8.32 25.61
C TYR A 56 -19.34 8.24 24.18
N ILE A 57 -19.32 9.36 23.46
CA ILE A 57 -19.64 9.45 22.03
C ILE A 57 -18.35 9.61 21.24
N LEU A 58 -18.20 8.79 20.19
CA LEU A 58 -17.23 9.05 19.15
C LEU A 58 -17.73 10.19 18.26
N SER A 59 -16.93 11.25 18.13
CA SER A 59 -17.23 12.39 17.24
C SER A 59 -16.14 12.56 16.19
N GLY A 60 -16.46 13.18 15.05
CA GLY A 60 -15.50 13.45 13.99
C GLY A 60 -14.97 12.18 13.31
N ILE A 61 -15.83 11.17 13.13
CA ILE A 61 -15.47 9.90 12.47
C ILE A 61 -15.52 9.99 10.93
N ASP A 62 -16.05 11.09 10.38
CA ASP A 62 -16.23 11.28 8.94
C ASP A 62 -14.91 11.14 8.17
N ASP A 63 -13.82 11.72 8.67
CA ASP A 63 -12.48 11.63 8.05
C ASP A 63 -11.91 10.21 8.09
N VAL A 64 -12.17 9.48 9.18
CA VAL A 64 -11.75 8.07 9.33
C VAL A 64 -12.52 7.17 8.35
N GLN A 65 -13.82 7.41 8.19
CA GLN A 65 -14.65 6.65 7.23
C GLN A 65 -14.22 6.94 5.79
N LEU A 66 -13.97 8.21 5.47
CA LEU A 66 -13.48 8.61 4.14
C LEU A 66 -12.14 7.92 3.80
N LEU A 67 -11.19 7.92 4.75
CA LEU A 67 -9.89 7.27 4.57
C LEU A 67 -10.06 5.76 4.38
N LEU A 68 -10.95 5.14 5.18
CA LEU A 68 -11.25 3.72 5.07
C LEU A 68 -11.78 3.35 3.68
N ASP A 69 -12.79 4.07 3.20
CA ASP A 69 -13.43 3.80 1.91
C ASP A 69 -12.43 3.94 0.75
N ASP A 70 -11.61 4.99 0.76
CA ASP A 70 -10.55 5.20 -0.23
C ASP A 70 -9.52 4.07 -0.19
N HIS A 71 -9.10 3.64 1.00
CA HIS A 71 -8.12 2.58 1.18
C HIS A 71 -8.65 1.19 0.79
N ILE A 72 -9.95 0.93 0.95
CA ILE A 72 -10.61 -0.27 0.42
C ILE A 72 -10.54 -0.28 -1.11
N LEU A 73 -10.88 0.83 -1.77
CA LEU A 73 -10.84 0.94 -3.24
C LEU A 73 -9.42 0.82 -3.80
N LYS A 74 -8.44 1.46 -3.15
CA LYS A 74 -7.01 1.34 -3.50
C LYS A 74 -6.54 -0.11 -3.38
N THR A 75 -6.88 -0.80 -2.29
CA THR A 75 -6.46 -2.20 -2.08
C THR A 75 -7.12 -3.14 -3.10
N ALA A 76 -8.40 -2.95 -3.42
CA ALA A 76 -9.08 -3.71 -4.46
C ALA A 76 -8.39 -3.55 -5.83
N THR A 77 -7.96 -2.33 -6.16
CA THR A 77 -7.21 -2.03 -7.39
C THR A 77 -5.81 -2.62 -7.37
N MET A 78 -5.13 -2.60 -6.23
CA MET A 78 -3.81 -3.25 -6.10
C MET A 78 -3.91 -4.77 -6.24
N LYS A 79 -4.98 -5.38 -5.73
CA LYS A 79 -5.23 -6.83 -5.86
C LYS A 79 -5.44 -7.29 -7.31
N SER A 80 -5.98 -6.43 -8.19
CA SER A 80 -6.13 -6.77 -9.62
C SER A 80 -4.82 -6.70 -10.40
N SER A 81 -3.75 -6.12 -9.81
CA SER A 81 -2.44 -6.02 -10.43
C SER A 81 -1.69 -7.37 -10.41
N PRO A 82 -1.08 -7.80 -11.53
CA PRO A 82 -0.29 -9.04 -11.56
C PRO A 82 0.95 -9.00 -10.66
N TYR A 83 1.38 -7.80 -10.26
CA TYR A 83 2.54 -7.56 -9.38
C TYR A 83 2.18 -7.66 -7.89
N VAL A 84 0.92 -7.94 -7.54
CA VAL A 84 0.48 -8.08 -6.14
C VAL A 84 0.86 -9.42 -5.53
N LYS A 85 1.15 -10.45 -6.33
CA LYS A 85 1.46 -11.82 -5.86
C LYS A 85 2.45 -11.88 -4.67
N PRO A 86 3.62 -11.21 -4.70
CA PRO A 86 4.53 -11.21 -3.56
C PRO A 86 4.02 -10.44 -2.32
N PHE A 87 3.02 -9.56 -2.49
CA PHE A 87 2.47 -8.69 -1.44
C PHE A 87 1.04 -9.05 -1.02
N GLU A 88 0.44 -10.09 -1.63
CA GLU A 88 -0.95 -10.46 -1.47
C GLU A 88 -1.30 -10.76 0.00
N ASN A 89 -0.40 -11.43 0.72
CA ASN A 89 -0.56 -11.70 2.15
C ASN A 89 -0.55 -10.42 3.02
N LYS A 90 0.28 -9.43 2.69
CA LYS A 90 0.30 -8.16 3.42
C LYS A 90 -0.97 -7.34 3.15
N CYS A 91 -1.39 -7.24 1.90
CA CYS A 91 -2.63 -6.55 1.51
C CYS A 91 -3.88 -7.17 2.14
N LEU A 92 -4.04 -8.49 2.03
CA LEU A 92 -5.25 -9.18 2.47
C LEU A 92 -5.40 -9.20 4.00
N MET A 93 -4.30 -9.37 4.74
CA MET A 93 -4.37 -9.43 6.20
C MET A 93 -4.62 -8.08 6.87
N GLN A 94 -4.21 -6.96 6.25
CA GLN A 94 -4.34 -5.64 6.87
C GLN A 94 -5.63 -4.90 6.53
N TRP A 95 -6.23 -5.16 5.36
CA TRP A 95 -7.29 -4.28 4.85
C TRP A 95 -8.62 -4.95 4.48
N ILE A 96 -8.67 -6.28 4.25
CA ILE A 96 -9.86 -6.95 3.65
C ILE A 96 -10.44 -8.08 4.55
N ARG A 97 -9.98 -8.22 5.80
CA ARG A 97 -10.46 -9.30 6.68
C ARG A 97 -11.57 -8.86 7.63
#